data_AF-A0AAE3FGE6-F1
#
_entry.id   AF-A0AAE3FGE6-F1
#
_cell.length_a   1.000
_cell.length_b   1.000
_cell.length_c   1.000
_cell.angle_alpha   90.00
_cell.angle_beta   90.00
_cell.angle_gamma   90.00
#
_symmetry.space_group_name_H-M   'P 1'
#
loop_
_entity.id
_entity.type
_entity.pdbx_description
1 polymer ?
#
loop_
_entity_poly.entity_id
_entity_poly.type
_entity_poly.pdbx_seq_one_letter_code
_entity_poly.pdbx_strand_id
1 'polypeptide(L)'
;MEFKVYQKELELQSRGWIPTFHDVSKEVIEIVQASGIKNGTVCIASHHTTCSVMIQECSHDLDKYDLEYLQHDILDIMKKIVPSFDEEH
;
A
#
# COMPACT_ATOMS: atom_id res chain seq x y z
N MET A 1 -17.72 -18.66 22.02
CA MET A 1 -17.43 -17.57 21.07
C MET A 1 -17.06 -18.22 19.76
N GLU A 2 -17.72 -17.84 18.68
CA GLU A 2 -17.40 -18.35 17.34
C GLU A 2 -16.31 -17.47 16.74
N PHE A 3 -15.21 -18.09 16.31
CA PHE A 3 -14.10 -17.39 15.65
C PHE A 3 -14.23 -17.60 14.14
N LYS A 4 -14.42 -16.51 13.41
CA LYS A 4 -14.54 -16.52 11.96
C LYS A 4 -13.26 -15.97 11.34
N VAL A 5 -12.77 -16.66 10.31
CA VAL A 5 -11.69 -16.19 9.45
C VAL A 5 -12.28 -15.89 8.07
N TYR A 6 -11.90 -14.75 7.50
CA TYR A 6 -12.30 -14.34 6.16
C TYR A 6 -11.06 -13.82 5.45
N GLN A 7 -10.79 -14.32 4.25
CA GLN A 7 -9.59 -14.00 3.48
C GLN A 7 -9.97 -13.65 2.05
N LYS A 8 -9.31 -12.62 1.52
CA LYS A 8 -9.39 -12.16 0.14
C LYS A 8 -8.01 -11.72 -0.33
N GLU A 9 -7.83 -11.73 -1.63
CA GLU A 9 -6.63 -11.24 -2.30
C GLU A 9 -7.01 -10.03 -3.14
N LEU A 10 -6.11 -9.06 -3.19
CA LEU A 10 -6.22 -7.87 -4.05
C LEU A 10 -5.10 -7.95 -5.08
N GLU A 11 -5.46 -7.92 -6.36
CA GLU A 11 -4.51 -7.84 -7.45
C GLU A 11 -4.27 -6.37 -7.80
N LEU A 12 -3.02 -5.94 -7.75
CA LEU A 12 -2.61 -4.57 -8.02
C LEU A 12 -1.56 -4.57 -9.14
N GLN A 13 -1.68 -3.61 -10.06
CA GLN A 13 -0.74 -3.43 -11.15
C GLN A 13 -0.06 -2.06 -11.04
N SER A 14 1.25 -2.07 -10.79
CA SER A 14 2.05 -0.86 -10.74
C SER A 14 2.29 -0.29 -12.14
N ARG A 15 2.59 1.01 -12.21
CA ARG A 15 2.86 1.73 -13.47
C ARG A 15 4.21 1.36 -14.10
N GLY A 16 5.07 0.66 -13.37
CA GLY A 16 6.44 0.31 -13.76
C GLY A 16 7.40 1.50 -13.66
N TRP A 17 8.70 1.21 -13.53
CA TRP A 17 9.82 2.17 -13.43
C TRP A 17 9.86 3.08 -12.20
N ILE A 18 8.71 3.46 -11.66
CA ILE A 18 8.58 4.25 -10.44
C ILE A 18 7.77 3.48 -9.39
N PRO A 19 8.07 3.64 -8.09
CA PRO A 19 7.19 3.16 -7.03
C PRO A 19 5.78 3.70 -7.24
N THR A 20 4.79 2.82 -7.16
CA THR A 20 3.37 3.18 -7.30
C THR A 20 2.69 3.01 -5.95
N PHE A 21 1.95 4.04 -5.53
CA PHE A 21 1.15 4.00 -4.31
C PHE A 21 -0.29 3.67 -4.70
N HIS A 22 -0.82 2.59 -4.13
CA HIS A 22 -2.20 2.18 -4.31
C HIS A 22 -2.94 2.42 -3.00
N ASP A 23 -3.92 3.32 -2.99
CA ASP A 23 -4.89 3.37 -1.89
C ASP A 23 -5.88 2.21 -2.05
N VAL A 24 -5.82 1.26 -1.13
CA VAL A 24 -6.69 0.08 -1.07
C VAL A 24 -7.73 0.16 0.06
N SER A 25 -7.89 1.33 0.68
CA SER A 25 -8.74 1.52 1.86
C SER A 25 -10.19 1.14 1.57
N LYS A 26 -10.69 1.51 0.38
CA LYS A 26 -12.06 1.19 -0.03
C LYS A 26 -12.28 -0.32 -0.14
N GLU A 27 -11.39 -1.01 -0.84
CA GLU A 27 -11.43 -2.45 -1.05
C GLU A 27 -11.34 -3.20 0.30
N VAL A 28 -10.46 -2.76 1.19
CA VAL A 28 -10.33 -3.32 2.54
C VAL A 28 -11.61 -3.14 3.34
N ILE A 29 -12.23 -1.96 3.31
CA ILE A 29 -13.52 -1.70 3.98
C ILE A 29 -14.61 -2.62 3.44
N GLU A 30 -14.69 -2.79 2.12
CA GLU A 30 -15.65 -3.68 1.48
C GLU A 30 -15.43 -5.15 1.88
N ILE A 31 -14.18 -5.61 1.95
CA ILE A 31 -13.80 -6.95 2.43
C ILE A 31 -14.22 -7.14 3.89
N VAL A 32 -13.97 -6.16 4.76
CA VAL A 32 -14.37 -6.20 6.18
C VAL A 32 -15.90 -6.26 6.30
N GLN A 33 -16.63 -5.46 5.54
CA GLN A 33 -18.09 -5.49 5.52
C GLN A 33 -18.61 -6.86 5.05
N ALA A 34 -18.06 -7.41 3.96
CA ALA A 34 -18.41 -8.73 3.43
C ALA A 34 -18.08 -9.88 4.40
N SER A 35 -17.07 -9.71 5.24
CA SER A 35 -16.71 -10.70 6.27
C SER A 35 -17.82 -10.90 7.32
N GLY A 36 -18.64 -9.86 7.58
CA GLY A 36 -19.64 -9.86 8.65
C GLY A 36 -19.06 -9.91 10.08
N ILE A 37 -17.74 -9.87 10.24
CA ILE A 37 -17.06 -9.86 11.55
C ILE A 37 -17.32 -8.51 12.22
N LYS A 38 -17.78 -8.53 13.48
CA LYS A 38 -18.09 -7.30 14.25
C LYS A 38 -16.97 -6.84 15.16
N ASN A 39 -16.21 -7.78 15.72
CA ASN A 39 -15.07 -7.52 16.60
C ASN A 39 -13.96 -8.50 16.24
N GLY A 40 -12.78 -7.98 15.90
CA GLY A 40 -11.65 -8.79 15.44
C GLY A 40 -10.49 -7.93 14.96
N THR A 41 -9.58 -8.56 14.24
CA THR A 41 -8.40 -7.92 13.65
C THR A 41 -8.43 -8.04 12.13
N VAL A 42 -7.86 -7.06 11.45
CA VAL A 42 -7.64 -7.09 10.00
C VAL A 42 -6.14 -7.12 9.78
N CYS A 43 -5.66 -8.17 9.11
CA CYS A 43 -4.26 -8.29 8.71
C CYS A 43 -4.19 -8.05 7.20
N ILE A 44 -3.33 -7.13 6.79
CA ILE A 44 -3.05 -6.83 5.39
C ILE A 44 -1.56 -7.05 5.20
N ALA A 45 -1.20 -7.90 4.24
CA ALA A 45 0.18 -8.24 3.95
C ALA A 45 0.38 -8.31 2.44
N SER A 46 1.54 -7.84 1.97
CA SER A 46 1.97 -8.13 0.61
C SER A 46 2.56 -9.54 0.56
N HIS A 47 2.24 -10.28 -0.50
CA HIS A 47 2.91 -11.55 -0.80
C HIS A 47 4.30 -11.35 -1.46
N HIS A 48 4.70 -10.10 -1.72
CA HIS A 48 5.93 -9.76 -2.42
C HIS A 48 6.96 -9.16 -1.46
N THR A 49 8.24 -9.42 -1.72
CA THR A 49 9.37 -8.92 -0.91
C THR A 49 9.82 -7.52 -1.28
N THR A 50 9.30 -6.96 -2.38
CA THR A 50 9.69 -5.65 -2.93
C THR A 50 8.61 -4.59 -2.76
N CYS A 51 7.54 -4.91 -2.04
CA CYS A 51 6.39 -4.03 -1.79
C CYS A 51 6.08 -4.00 -0.30
N SER A 52 5.44 -2.93 0.16
CA SER A 52 5.04 -2.77 1.57
C SER A 52 3.58 -2.31 1.67
N VAL A 53 2.94 -2.69 2.77
CA VAL A 53 1.66 -2.11 3.20
C VAL A 53 1.97 -1.05 4.25
N MET A 54 1.39 0.13 4.11
CA MET A 54 1.55 1.23 5.06
C MET A 54 0.23 1.93 5.29
N ILE A 55 0.14 2.64 6.43
CA ILE A 55 -0.96 3.55 6.74
C ILE A 55 -0.39 4.96 6.70
N GLN A 56 -1.01 5.84 5.92
CA GLN A 56 -0.60 7.23 5.74
C GLN A 56 -1.84 8.12 5.69
N GLU A 57 -1.69 9.40 6.04
CA GLU A 57 -2.68 10.43 5.75
C GLU A 57 -2.78 10.66 4.23
N CYS A 58 -3.99 10.85 3.70
CA CYS A 58 -4.18 11.25 2.31
C CYS A 58 -3.92 12.76 2.18
N SER A 59 -2.89 13.12 1.42
CA SER A 59 -2.61 14.51 1.07
C SER A 59 -3.62 15.01 0.03
N HIS A 60 -4.06 16.26 0.18
CA HIS A 60 -4.91 16.92 -0.81
C HIS A 60 -4.11 17.41 -2.03
N ASP A 61 -2.81 17.61 -1.87
CA ASP A 61 -1.92 18.09 -2.92
C ASP A 61 -1.39 16.91 -3.74
N LEU A 62 -1.74 16.91 -5.02
CA LEU A 62 -1.30 15.94 -6.03
C LEU A 62 -0.42 16.63 -7.07
N ASP A 63 0.56 15.91 -7.58
CA ASP A 63 1.33 16.34 -8.73
C ASP A 63 0.65 15.94 -10.07
N LYS A 64 1.33 16.22 -11.19
CA LYS A 64 0.85 15.88 -12.54
C LYS A 64 0.80 14.37 -12.84
N TYR A 65 1.30 13.53 -11.95
CA TYR A 65 1.32 12.07 -12.04
C TYR A 65 0.40 11.42 -10.99
N ASP A 66 -0.49 12.19 -10.35
CA ASP A 66 -1.36 11.73 -9.27
C ASP A 66 -0.59 11.22 -8.04
N LEU A 67 0.65 11.68 -7.84
CA LEU A 67 1.40 11.37 -6.64
C LEU A 67 1.21 12.47 -5.60
N GLU A 68 0.91 12.05 -4.37
CA GLU A 68 0.79 12.97 -3.25
C GLU A 68 2.15 13.57 -2.87
N TYR A 69 2.16 14.82 -2.38
CA TYR A 69 3.41 15.46 -1.95
C TYR A 69 4.07 14.71 -0.78
N LEU A 70 3.27 14.17 0.16
CA LEU A 70 3.78 13.31 1.23
C LEU A 70 4.41 12.01 0.69
N GLN A 71 3.87 11.47 -0.41
CA GLN A 71 4.47 10.29 -1.05
C GLN A 71 5.81 10.64 -1.71
N HIS A 72 5.94 11.84 -2.30
CA HIS A 72 7.24 12.36 -2.78
C HIS A 72 8.27 12.44 -1.64
N ASP A 73 7.89 12.99 -0.49
CA ASP A 73 8.78 13.07 0.68
C ASP A 73 9.28 11.69 1.11
N ILE A 74 8.39 10.69 1.16
CA ILE A 74 8.75 9.30 1.48
C ILE A 74 9.73 8.76 0.44
N LEU A 75 9.47 8.95 -0.85
CA LEU A 75 10.36 8.47 -1.91
C LEU A 75 11.75 9.11 -1.81
N ASP A 76 11.82 10.41 -1.53
CA ASP A 76 13.09 11.12 -1.45
C ASP A 76 13.89 10.76 -0.19
N ILE A 77 13.21 10.44 0.92
CA ILE A 77 13.85 9.87 2.10
C ILE A 77 14.36 8.46 1.80
N MET A 78 13.53 7.60 1.21
CA MET A 78 13.89 6.21 0.92
C MET A 78 15.08 6.10 -0.04
N LYS A 79 15.14 6.93 -1.08
CA LYS A 79 16.31 7.01 -2.00
C LYS A 79 17.62 7.32 -1.26
N LYS A 80 17.58 8.07 -0.16
CA LYS A 80 18.77 8.40 0.64
C LYS A 80 19.17 7.27 1.59
N ILE A 81 18.19 6.53 2.13
CA ILE A 81 18.43 5.43 3.08
C ILE A 81 18.86 4.16 2.32
N VAL A 82 18.19 3.86 1.21
CA VAL A 82 18.40 2.69 0.38
C VAL A 82 18.48 3.13 -1.09
N PRO A 83 19.64 3.62 -1.54
CA PRO A 83 19.82 4.04 -2.93
C PRO A 83 19.67 2.85 -3.88
N SER A 84 19.11 3.11 -5.07
CA SER A 84 19.08 2.12 -6.15
C SER A 84 20.50 1.85 -6.67
N PHE A 85 20.70 0.63 -7.14
CA PHE A 85 21.88 0.30 -7.91
C PHE A 85 21.63 0.70 -9.37
N ASP A 86 22.44 1.64 -9.88
CA ASP A 86 22.23 2.20 -11.22
C ASP A 86 23.24 1.67 -12.26
N GLU A 87 24.50 1.38 -11.87
CA GLU A 87 25.52 0.83 -12.78
C GLU A 87 26.47 -0.14 -12.07
N GLU A 88 26.89 -1.20 -12.78
CA GLU A 88 27.94 -2.14 -12.38
C GLU A 88 29.29 -1.61 -12.86
N HIS A 89 30.21 -1.32 -11.94
CA HIS A 89 31.55 -0.80 -12.24
C HIS A 89 32.50 -1.90 -12.75
#